data_AF-A0A350BD26-F1
#
_entry.id   AF-A0A350BD26-F1
#
_cell.length_a   1.000
_cell.length_b   1.000
_cell.length_c   1.000
_cell.angle_alpha   90.00
_cell.angle_beta   90.00
_cell.angle_gamma   90.00
#
_symmetry.space_group_name_H-M   'P 1'
#
loop_
_entity.id
_entity.type
_entity.pdbx_description
1 polymer ?
#
loop_
_entity_poly.entity_id
_entity_poly.type
_entity_poly.pdbx_seq_one_letter_code
_entity_poly.pdbx_strand_id
1 'polypeptide(L)'
;MEFNISGTEVYGLEKAIKASGNPMRTMIETGPLEEKDMARAFRLGQTHHGEGHDNFLKGIIVQMNVTAPLFWWKQAQRYHWFDFVSSQSTMHCLLKFS
;
A
#
# COMPACT_ATOMS: atom_id res chain seq x y z
N MET A 1 4.12 -17.14 20.08
CA MET A 1 3.82 -16.99 18.64
C MET A 1 4.82 -16.00 18.10
N GLU A 2 5.57 -16.40 17.08
CA GLU A 2 6.58 -15.56 16.43
C GLU A 2 5.91 -14.61 15.44
N PHE A 3 6.42 -13.39 15.33
CA PHE A 3 5.95 -12.42 14.35
C PHE A 3 6.45 -12.84 12.96
N ASN A 4 5.57 -12.87 11.96
CA ASN A 4 5.92 -13.23 10.59
C ASN A 4 5.09 -12.47 9.55
N ILE A 5 5.73 -12.11 8.43
CA ILE A 5 5.09 -11.50 7.25
C ILE A 5 5.36 -12.41 6.06
N SER A 6 4.32 -12.76 5.30
CA SER A 6 4.42 -13.62 4.12
C SER A 6 3.39 -13.23 3.06
N GLY A 7 3.53 -13.76 1.83
CA GLY A 7 2.57 -13.48 0.74
C GLY A 7 2.45 -12.00 0.40
N THR A 8 3.57 -11.28 0.36
CA THR A 8 3.60 -9.85 0.06
C THR A 8 3.40 -9.62 -1.42
N GLU A 9 2.49 -8.72 -1.78
CA GLU A 9 2.26 -8.34 -3.17
C GLU A 9 2.02 -6.84 -3.27
N VAL A 10 2.53 -6.23 -4.35
CA VAL A 10 2.45 -4.80 -4.60
C VAL A 10 1.52 -4.56 -5.79
N TYR A 11 0.51 -3.74 -5.57
CA TYR A 11 -0.50 -3.38 -6.55
C TYR A 11 -0.43 -1.88 -6.85
N GLY A 12 -0.79 -1.52 -8.09
CA GLY A 12 -0.94 -0.13 -8.51
C GLY A 12 0.36 0.65 -8.73
N LEU A 13 1.53 0.04 -8.50
CA LEU A 13 2.84 0.71 -8.60
C LEU A 13 3.05 1.42 -9.94
N GLU A 14 2.94 0.69 -11.05
CA GLU A 14 3.21 1.26 -12.38
C GLU A 14 2.23 2.38 -12.73
N LYS A 15 0.95 2.19 -12.41
CA LYS A 15 -0.11 3.18 -12.63
C LYS A 15 0.13 4.45 -11.81
N ALA A 16 0.56 4.32 -10.54
CA ALA A 16 0.89 5.43 -9.68
C ALA A 16 2.10 6.22 -10.20
N ILE A 17 3.17 5.53 -10.62
CA ILE A 17 4.36 6.14 -11.22
C ILE A 17 4.00 6.89 -12.49
N LYS A 18 3.20 6.30 -13.38
CA LYS A 18 2.76 6.98 -14.59
C LYS A 18 1.89 8.20 -14.26
N ALA A 19 0.92 8.06 -13.36
CA ALA A 19 0.02 9.13 -12.95
C ALA A 19 0.72 10.31 -12.25
N SER A 20 1.88 10.09 -11.62
CA SER A 20 2.67 11.16 -10.99
C SER A 20 3.03 12.32 -11.94
N GLY A 21 3.07 12.08 -13.26
CA GLY A 21 3.35 13.11 -14.26
C GLY A 21 2.13 13.91 -14.69
N ASN A 22 0.91 13.45 -14.38
CA ASN A 22 -0.33 14.06 -14.87
C ASN A 22 -0.49 15.54 -14.54
N PRO A 23 -0.09 16.05 -13.36
CA PRO A 23 -0.21 17.48 -13.05
C PRO A 23 0.53 18.40 -14.02
N MET A 24 1.57 17.90 -14.70
CA MET A 24 2.42 18.67 -15.63
C MET A 24 2.21 18.27 -17.10
N ARG A 25 1.20 17.45 -17.41
CA ARG A 25 0.90 16.99 -18.76
C ARG A 25 -0.36 17.64 -19.30
N THR A 26 -0.39 17.90 -20.60
CA THR A 26 -1.59 18.33 -21.33
C THR A 26 -2.47 17.16 -21.77
N MET A 27 -1.90 15.96 -21.86
CA MET A 27 -2.60 14.71 -22.19
C MET A 27 -2.22 13.60 -21.22
N ILE A 28 -3.20 12.75 -20.86
CA ILE A 28 -2.96 11.63 -19.95
C ILE A 28 -2.29 10.49 -20.71
N GLU A 29 -1.10 10.09 -20.26
CA GLU A 29 -0.38 8.93 -20.79
C GLU A 29 -0.77 7.67 -19.99
N THR A 30 -1.22 6.62 -20.68
CA THR A 30 -1.58 5.32 -20.10
C THR A 30 -0.73 4.16 -20.61
N GLY A 31 0.29 4.46 -21.42
CA GLY A 31 1.21 3.47 -21.97
C GLY A 31 2.15 2.86 -20.93
N PRO A 32 3.07 1.97 -21.37
CA PRO A 32 4.05 1.33 -20.49
C PRO A 32 4.98 2.36 -19.82
N LEU A 33 5.61 1.96 -18.72
CA LEU A 33 6.59 2.81 -18.03
C LEU A 33 7.82 3.08 -18.87
N GLU A 34 8.28 4.32 -18.84
CA GLU A 34 9.54 4.75 -19.42
C GLU A 34 10.52 5.16 -18.31
N GLU A 35 11.81 5.18 -18.60
CA GLU A 35 12.86 5.57 -17.64
C GLU A 35 12.62 6.97 -17.05
N LYS A 36 12.09 7.90 -17.87
CA LYS A 36 11.73 9.26 -17.42
C LYS A 36 10.64 9.25 -16.33
N ASP A 37 9.73 8.29 -16.36
CA ASP A 37 8.66 8.17 -15.37
C ASP A 37 9.23 7.69 -14.03
N MET A 38 10.15 6.72 -14.07
CA MET A 38 10.87 6.22 -12.89
C MET A 38 11.73 7.32 -12.26
N ALA A 39 12.49 8.05 -13.06
CA ALA A 39 13.34 9.15 -12.58
C ALA A 39 12.52 10.26 -11.91
N ARG A 40 11.36 10.60 -12.46
CA ARG A 40 10.42 11.56 -11.86
C ARG A 40 9.86 11.02 -10.55
N ALA A 41 9.34 9.80 -10.53
CA ALA A 41 8.77 9.21 -9.33
C ALA A 41 9.77 9.11 -8.18
N PHE A 42 11.04 8.80 -8.46
CA PHE A 42 12.09 8.76 -7.45
C PHE A 42 12.32 10.13 -6.80
N ARG A 43 12.38 11.21 -7.60
CA ARG A 43 12.51 12.58 -7.09
C ARG A 43 11.30 13.01 -6.27
N LEU A 44 10.10 12.76 -6.78
CA LEU A 44 8.85 13.13 -6.11
C LEU A 44 8.65 12.36 -4.79
N GLY A 45 9.02 11.08 -4.75
CA GLY A 45 8.89 10.25 -3.54
C GLY A 45 9.93 10.54 -2.45
N GLN A 46 10.92 11.39 -2.71
CA GLN A 46 11.97 11.80 -1.76
C GLN A 46 11.78 13.21 -1.19
N THR A 47 10.65 13.85 -1.53
CA THR A 47 10.28 15.19 -1.06
C THR A 47 10.14 15.23 0.47
N HIS A 48 10.28 16.40 1.09
CA HIS A 48 10.10 16.53 2.52
C HIS A 48 8.63 16.33 2.93
N HIS A 49 8.43 15.86 4.16
CA HIS A 49 7.09 15.63 4.67
C HIS A 49 6.28 16.94 4.68
N GLY A 50 5.07 16.89 4.11
CA GLY A 50 4.17 18.06 4.02
C GLY A 50 4.24 18.84 2.72
N GLU A 51 5.17 18.52 1.80
CA GLU A 51 5.25 19.19 0.49
C GLU A 51 4.21 18.65 -0.52
N GLY A 52 3.71 17.43 -0.31
CA GLY A 52 2.61 16.84 -1.08
C GLY A 52 2.98 16.39 -2.49
N HIS A 53 4.24 16.53 -2.91
CA HIS A 53 4.73 16.06 -4.22
C HIS A 53 4.75 14.53 -4.35
N ASP A 54 4.79 13.83 -3.22
CA ASP A 54 4.79 12.37 -3.07
C ASP A 54 3.36 11.77 -3.08
N ASN A 55 2.31 12.57 -3.31
CA ASN A 55 0.92 12.13 -3.21
C ASN A 55 0.56 10.93 -4.10
N PHE A 56 1.31 10.70 -5.19
CA PHE A 56 1.14 9.52 -6.04
C PHE A 56 1.38 8.19 -5.29
N LEU A 57 2.20 8.19 -4.22
CA LEU A 57 2.47 7.00 -3.41
C LEU A 57 1.20 6.40 -2.78
N LYS A 58 0.16 7.21 -2.57
CA LYS A 58 -1.15 6.74 -2.08
C LYS A 58 -1.85 5.76 -3.02
N GLY A 59 -1.47 5.75 -4.30
CA GLY A 59 -1.98 4.80 -5.28
C GLY A 59 -1.31 3.42 -5.23
N ILE A 60 -0.26 3.27 -4.42
CA ILE A 60 0.49 2.01 -4.27
C ILE A 60 -0.08 1.27 -3.06
N ILE A 61 -0.54 0.04 -3.28
CA ILE A 61 -1.14 -0.81 -2.24
C ILE A 61 -0.23 -2.01 -2.03
N VAL A 62 0.18 -2.25 -0.79
CA VAL A 62 0.93 -3.47 -0.42
C VAL A 62 0.00 -4.38 0.38
N GLN A 63 -0.27 -5.56 -0.15
CA GLN A 63 -1.02 -6.60 0.56
C GLN A 63 -0.06 -7.64 1.11
N MET A 64 -0.36 -8.18 2.28
CA MET A 64 0.49 -9.16 2.95
C MET A 64 -0.30 -9.96 3.98
N ASN A 65 0.17 -11.16 4.27
CA ASN A 65 -0.29 -11.96 5.40
C ASN A 65 0.60 -11.68 6.61
N VAL A 66 0.00 -11.19 7.70
CA VAL A 66 0.72 -10.93 8.96
C VAL A 66 0.28 -11.94 10.01
N THR A 67 1.26 -12.61 10.63
CA THR A 67 1.07 -13.42 11.84
C THR A 67 1.73 -12.68 12.99
N ALA A 68 0.96 -12.33 14.01
CA ALA A 68 1.46 -11.54 15.14
C ALA A 68 0.69 -11.88 16.43
N PRO A 69 1.31 -11.68 17.61
CA PRO A 69 0.62 -11.83 18.88
C PRO A 69 -0.49 -10.79 19.07
N LEU A 70 -1.49 -11.11 19.90
CA LEU A 70 -2.71 -10.29 20.05
C LEU A 70 -2.44 -8.84 20.47
N PHE A 71 -1.41 -8.58 21.28
CA PHE A 71 -1.06 -7.22 21.69
C PHE A 71 -0.60 -6.34 20.52
N TRP A 72 -0.01 -6.93 19.49
CA TRP A 72 0.43 -6.21 18.29
C TRP A 72 -0.78 -5.72 17.50
N TRP A 73 -1.79 -6.58 17.33
CA TRP A 73 -3.02 -6.23 16.62
C TRP A 73 -3.80 -5.10 17.30
N LYS A 74 -3.82 -5.04 18.64
CA LYS A 74 -4.42 -3.91 19.38
C LYS A 74 -3.76 -2.58 19.04
N GLN A 75 -2.44 -2.58 18.81
CA GLN A 75 -1.71 -1.38 18.44
C GLN A 75 -1.88 -1.06 16.94
N ALA A 76 -1.84 -2.09 16.08
CA ALA A 76 -1.98 -1.96 14.63
C ALA A 76 -3.35 -1.39 14.23
N GLN A 77 -4.43 -1.78 14.92
CA GLN A 77 -5.79 -1.29 14.69
C GLN A 77 -5.97 0.22 14.94
N ARG A 78 -5.01 0.91 15.55
CA ARG A 78 -5.07 2.37 15.73
C ARG A 78 -4.76 3.17 14.47
N TYR A 79 -4.21 2.53 13.44
CA TYR A 79 -3.78 3.18 12.22
C TYR A 79 -4.81 3.04 11.11
N HIS A 80 -5.39 4.16 10.66
CA HIS A 80 -6.41 4.18 9.60
C HIS A 80 -5.90 3.79 8.21
N TRP A 81 -4.58 3.76 8.01
CA TRP A 81 -3.97 3.32 6.76
C TRP A 81 -3.79 1.79 6.68
N PHE A 82 -4.05 1.08 7.78
CA PHE A 82 -3.84 -0.36 7.88
C PHE A 82 -5.17 -1.10 7.83
N ASP A 83 -5.62 -1.40 6.62
CA ASP A 83 -6.89 -2.07 6.37
C ASP A 83 -6.79 -3.59 6.51
N PHE A 84 -7.85 -4.20 7.05
CA PHE A 84 -7.95 -5.65 7.25
C PHE A 84 -8.88 -6.28 6.23
N VAL A 85 -8.31 -7.07 5.31
CA VAL A 85 -9.11 -7.83 4.34
C VAL A 85 -9.84 -8.98 5.01
N SER A 86 -9.18 -9.68 5.94
CA SER A 86 -9.76 -10.81 6.67
C SER A 86 -9.10 -10.99 8.03
N SER A 87 -9.90 -11.37 9.03
CA SER A 87 -9.42 -11.84 10.34
C SER A 87 -10.44 -12.81 10.94
N GLN A 88 -10.00 -13.68 11.85
CA GLN A 88 -10.87 -14.63 12.53
C GLN A 88 -11.14 -14.17 13.97
N SER A 89 -12.40 -14.17 14.39
CA SER A 89 -12.73 -13.89 15.79
C SER A 89 -12.29 -15.03 16.70
N THR A 90 -11.97 -14.73 17.95
CA THR A 90 -11.64 -15.75 18.94
C THR A 90 -12.86 -16.53 19.46
N MET A 91 -14.08 -16.00 19.25
CA MET A 91 -15.32 -16.57 19.82
C MET A 91 -16.24 -17.21 18.79
N HIS A 92 -16.40 -16.59 17.62
CA HIS A 92 -17.29 -17.03 16.54
C HIS A 92 -16.44 -17.52 15.36
N CYS A 93 -16.09 -18.80 15.40
CA CYS A 93 -15.45 -19.52 14.32
C CYS A 93 -16.52 -20.22 13.49
N LEU A 94 -17.19 -19.49 12.59
CA LEU A 94 -18.36 -19.98 11.85
C LEU A 94 -18.11 -21.34 11.16
N LEU A 95 -16.93 -21.52 10.56
CA LEU A 95 -16.51 -22.76 9.89
C LEU A 95 -16.18 -23.93 10.84
N LYS A 96 -16.14 -23.70 12.17
CA LYS A 96 -15.85 -24.74 13.17
C LYS A 96 -17.13 -25.36 13.77
N PHE A 97 -18.27 -24.72 13.56
CA PHE A 97 -19.58 -25.15 14.07
C PHE A 97 -20.59 -25.47 12.95
N SER A 98 -20.10 -25.75 11.74
CA SER A 98 -20.88 -26.26 10.60
C SER A 98 -20.68 -27.76 10.41
#